data_AF-A0A351TC86-F1
#
_entry.id   AF-A0A351TC86-F1
#
_cell.length_a   1.000
_cell.length_b   1.000
_cell.length_c   1.000
_cell.angle_alpha   90.00
_cell.angle_beta   90.00
_cell.angle_gamma   90.00
#
_symmetry.space_group_name_H-M   'P 1'
#
loop_
_entity.id
_entity.type
_entity.pdbx_description
1 polymer ?
#
loop_
_entity_poly.entity_id
_entity_poly.type
_entity_poly.pdbx_seq_one_letter_code
_entity_poly.pdbx_strand_id
1 'polypeptide(L)'
;MLRMVFLALLDKKDSTLFDVIRALTDKDFRYTMIESISDDVVRNFWTNEFASWSQQFNTEAIMPILNKVGQILSVDIIKNIFASKENKLDFRKMMDEGKIFLVKLPK
;
A
#
# COMPACT_ATOMS: atom_id res chain seq x y z
N MET A 1 -10.16 -3.75 -8.16
CA MET A 1 -9.86 -2.57 -7.33
C MET A 1 -8.56 -2.72 -6.54
N LEU A 2 -8.42 -3.66 -5.59
CA LEU A 2 -7.21 -3.79 -4.75
C LEU A 2 -5.88 -3.84 -5.53
N ARG A 3 -5.84 -4.58 -6.64
CA ARG A 3 -4.68 -4.61 -7.56
C ARG A 3 -4.28 -3.21 -8.07
N MET A 4 -5.25 -2.37 -8.42
CA MET A 4 -4.99 -1.01 -8.94
C MET A 4 -4.42 -0.09 -7.87
N VAL A 5 -4.80 -0.30 -6.61
CA VAL A 5 -4.20 0.42 -5.48
C VAL A 5 -2.74 0.04 -5.31
N PHE A 6 -2.43 -1.26 -5.31
CA PHE A 6 -1.03 -1.68 -5.17
C PHE A 6 -0.16 -1.21 -6.33
N LEU A 7 -0.63 -1.32 -7.58
CA LEU A 7 0.14 -0.83 -8.72
C LEU A 7 0.41 0.67 -8.65
N ALA A 8 -0.59 1.47 -8.26
CA ALA A 8 -0.41 2.90 -8.12
C ALA A 8 0.57 3.27 -6.98
N LEU A 9 0.54 2.52 -5.87
CA LEU A 9 1.45 2.74 -4.75
C LEU A 9 2.88 2.26 -5.01
N LEU A 10 3.08 1.26 -5.87
CA LEU A 10 4.42 0.80 -6.28
C LEU A 10 5.18 1.89 -7.04
N ASP A 11 4.48 2.69 -7.83
CA ASP A 11 5.07 3.79 -8.59
C ASP A 11 5.34 5.03 -7.72
N LYS A 12 4.67 5.13 -6.56
CA LYS A 12 4.87 6.23 -5.62
C LYS A 12 6.00 5.90 -4.63
N LYS A 13 7.08 6.69 -4.67
CA LYS A 13 8.20 6.57 -3.74
C LYS A 13 7.75 6.63 -2.28
N ASP A 14 8.37 5.81 -1.43
CA ASP A 14 8.16 5.74 0.03
C ASP A 14 6.73 5.40 0.47
N SER A 15 5.96 4.75 -0.41
CA SER A 15 4.63 4.23 -0.07
C SER A 15 4.70 3.02 0.85
N THR A 16 3.72 2.92 1.73
CA THR A 16 3.56 1.87 2.73
C THR A 16 2.16 1.25 2.64
N LEU A 17 1.91 0.17 3.39
CA LEU A 17 0.58 -0.43 3.42
C LEU A 17 -0.49 0.52 3.99
N PHE A 18 -0.08 1.51 4.80
CA PHE A 18 -0.97 2.56 5.30
C PHE A 18 -1.51 3.46 4.18
N ASP A 19 -0.75 3.63 3.12
CA ASP A 19 -1.12 4.48 2.00
C ASP A 19 -2.24 3.86 1.15
N VAL A 20 -2.55 2.57 1.32
CA VAL A 20 -3.76 1.94 0.73
C VAL A 20 -5.02 2.62 1.25
N ILE A 21 -5.09 2.94 2.54
CA ILE A 21 -6.24 3.63 3.11
C ILE A 21 -6.34 5.03 2.52
N ARG A 22 -5.23 5.75 2.49
CA ARG A 22 -5.16 7.13 1.97
C ARG A 22 -5.50 7.20 0.48
N ALA A 23 -5.00 6.26 -0.33
CA ALA A 23 -5.35 6.15 -1.74
C ALA A 23 -6.85 6.01 -1.97
N LEU A 24 -7.59 5.44 -1.01
CA LEU A 24 -9.04 5.22 -1.11
C LEU A 24 -9.87 6.34 -0.49
N THR A 25 -9.43 6.95 0.62
CA THR A 25 -10.23 7.92 1.39
C THR A 25 -9.78 9.37 1.26
N ASP A 26 -8.50 9.62 0.98
CA ASP A 26 -7.90 10.94 0.91
C ASP A 26 -7.81 11.37 -0.56
N LYS A 27 -8.39 12.52 -0.90
CA LYS A 27 -8.42 13.03 -2.27
C LYS A 27 -7.08 13.67 -2.65
N ASP A 28 -6.47 14.40 -1.73
CA ASP A 28 -5.21 15.13 -1.96
C ASP A 28 -4.06 14.14 -2.09
N PHE A 29 -4.01 13.13 -1.23
CA PHE A 29 -3.04 12.04 -1.36
C PHE A 29 -3.15 11.36 -2.73
N ARG A 30 -4.38 11.07 -3.17
CA ARG A 30 -4.65 10.38 -4.44
C ARG A 30 -4.19 11.20 -5.64
N TYR A 31 -4.32 12.53 -5.62
CA TYR A 31 -3.76 13.37 -6.69
C TYR A 31 -2.24 13.22 -6.78
N THR A 32 -1.53 13.34 -5.65
CA THR A 32 -0.07 13.15 -5.63
C THR A 32 0.36 11.72 -5.96
N MET A 33 -0.52 10.73 -5.78
CA MET A 33 -0.29 9.35 -6.18
C MET A 33 -0.44 9.21 -7.69
N ILE A 34 -1.51 9.74 -8.27
CA ILE A 34 -1.79 9.69 -9.72
C ILE A 34 -0.65 10.31 -10.52
N GLU A 35 -0.07 11.41 -10.04
CA GLU A 35 1.09 12.07 -10.66
C GLU A 35 2.33 11.17 -10.74
N SER A 36 2.52 10.26 -9.78
CA SER A 36 3.64 9.32 -9.77
C SER A 36 3.40 8.07 -10.63
N ILE A 37 2.16 7.77 -11.04
CA ILE A 37 1.85 6.55 -11.78
C ILE A 37 2.47 6.60 -13.18
N SER A 38 3.23 5.57 -13.53
CA SER A 38 3.87 5.40 -14.83
C SER A 38 3.00 4.63 -15.83
N ASP A 39 2.23 3.65 -15.36
CA ASP A 39 1.37 2.80 -16.18
C ASP A 39 0.07 3.54 -16.58
N ASP A 40 -0.12 3.77 -17.87
CA ASP A 40 -1.29 4.49 -18.42
C ASP A 40 -2.62 3.79 -18.12
N VAL A 41 -2.65 2.47 -18.01
CA VAL A 41 -3.87 1.71 -17.65
C VAL A 41 -4.25 2.00 -16.20
N VAL A 42 -3.25 1.98 -15.31
CA VAL A 42 -3.47 2.28 -13.89
C VAL A 42 -3.87 3.75 -13.73
N ARG A 43 -3.23 4.67 -14.45
CA ARG A 43 -3.59 6.10 -14.43
C ARG A 43 -5.03 6.30 -14.91
N ASN A 44 -5.42 5.70 -16.03
CA ASN A 44 -6.78 5.78 -16.58
C ASN A 44 -7.84 5.27 -15.59
N PHE A 45 -7.55 4.17 -14.89
CA PHE A 45 -8.44 3.66 -13.85
C PHE A 45 -8.71 4.74 -12.79
N TRP A 46 -7.69 5.44 -12.32
CA TRP A 46 -7.85 6.46 -11.27
C TRP A 46 -8.46 7.76 -11.75
N THR A 47 -8.13 8.22 -12.96
CA THR A 47 -8.61 9.51 -13.48
C THR A 47 -10.01 9.43 -14.06
N ASN A 48 -10.39 8.29 -14.63
CA ASN A 48 -11.65 8.14 -15.38
C ASN A 48 -12.59 7.17 -14.68
N GLU A 49 -12.22 5.89 -14.54
CA GLU A 49 -13.13 4.87 -14.01
C GLU A 49 -13.51 5.17 -12.56
N PHE A 50 -12.53 5.31 -11.67
CA PHE A 50 -12.75 5.60 -10.25
C PHE A 50 -13.45 6.95 -10.03
N ALA A 51 -13.13 7.96 -10.84
CA ALA A 51 -13.75 9.28 -10.77
C ALA A 51 -15.21 9.29 -11.24
N SER A 52 -15.58 8.38 -12.15
CA SER A 52 -16.95 8.24 -12.67
C SER A 52 -17.91 7.54 -11.70
N TRP A 53 -17.39 6.91 -10.64
CA TRP A 53 -18.23 6.19 -9.68
C TRP A 53 -19.14 7.13 -8.91
N SER A 54 -20.39 6.71 -8.73
CA SER A 54 -21.28 7.39 -7.78
C SER A 54 -20.71 7.26 -6.36
N GLN A 55 -21.02 8.24 -5.50
CA GLN A 55 -20.54 8.23 -4.12
C GLN A 55 -20.94 6.95 -3.39
N GLN A 56 -22.18 6.48 -3.58
CA GLN A 56 -22.69 5.25 -2.99
C GLN A 56 -21.90 4.02 -3.46
N PHE A 57 -21.72 3.87 -4.77
CA PHE A 57 -20.99 2.73 -5.33
C PHE A 57 -19.53 2.75 -4.88
N ASN A 58 -18.90 3.92 -4.83
CA ASN A 58 -17.54 4.09 -4.35
C ASN A 58 -17.42 3.59 -2.90
N THR A 59 -18.29 4.04 -2.00
CA THR A 59 -18.30 3.57 -0.60
C THR A 59 -18.46 2.05 -0.52
N GLU A 60 -19.42 1.47 -1.24
CA GLU A 60 -19.65 0.01 -1.26
C GLU A 60 -18.43 -0.77 -1.78
N ALA A 61 -17.76 -0.26 -2.82
CA ALA A 61 -16.60 -0.90 -3.43
C ALA A 61 -15.34 -0.83 -2.54
N ILE A 62 -15.12 0.27 -1.81
CA ILE A 62 -13.90 0.46 -1.00
C ILE A 62 -14.01 -0.13 0.41
N MET A 63 -15.22 -0.19 1.00
CA MET A 63 -15.43 -0.65 2.37
C MET A 63 -14.81 -2.02 2.70
N PRO A 64 -14.97 -3.08 1.87
CA PRO A 64 -14.37 -4.38 2.16
C PRO A 64 -12.84 -4.36 2.23
N ILE A 65 -12.20 -3.49 1.45
CA ILE A 65 -10.74 -3.33 1.43
C ILE A 65 -10.30 -2.55 2.67
N LEU A 66 -10.98 -1.45 2.99
CA LEU A 66 -10.70 -0.68 4.21
C LEU A 66 -10.82 -1.55 5.46
N ASN A 67 -11.85 -2.39 5.54
CA ASN A 67 -12.06 -3.29 6.69
C ASN A 67 -10.92 -4.31 6.82
N LYS A 68 -10.50 -4.95 5.72
CA LYS A 68 -9.42 -5.95 5.75
C LYS A 68 -8.06 -5.33 6.05
N VAL A 69 -7.73 -4.23 5.38
CA VAL A 69 -6.46 -3.52 5.58
C VAL A 69 -6.41 -2.93 6.99
N GLY A 70 -7.52 -2.34 7.46
CA GLY A 70 -7.64 -1.83 8.83
C GLY A 70 -7.43 -2.92 9.89
N GLN A 71 -7.99 -4.11 9.69
CA GLN A 71 -7.76 -5.25 10.59
C GLN A 71 -6.31 -5.75 10.60
N ILE A 72 -5.63 -5.73 9.45
CA ILE A 72 -4.20 -6.09 9.38
C ILE A 72 -3.36 -5.06 10.15
N LEU A 73 -3.66 -3.78 9.96
CA LEU A 73 -2.91 -2.67 10.57
C LEU A 73 -3.26 -2.43 12.05
N SER A 74 -4.30 -3.08 12.61
CA SER A 74 -4.63 -2.98 14.04
C SER A 74 -3.72 -3.85 14.91
N VAL A 75 -2.99 -4.80 14.33
CA VAL A 75 -1.99 -5.61 15.04
C VAL A 75 -0.67 -4.85 15.09
N ASP A 76 -0.24 -4.41 16.28
CA ASP A 76 0.94 -3.55 16.46
C ASP A 76 2.21 -4.10 15.81
N ILE A 77 2.44 -5.41 15.91
CA ILE A 77 3.61 -6.08 15.29
C ILE A 77 3.57 -5.90 13.77
N ILE A 78 2.41 -6.16 13.16
CA ILE A 78 2.20 -6.06 11.71
C ILE A 78 2.31 -4.60 11.26
N LYS A 79 1.68 -3.69 12.00
CA LYS A 79 1.79 -2.25 11.78
C LYS A 79 3.25 -1.79 11.76
N ASN A 80 4.06 -2.21 12.73
CA ASN A 80 5.47 -1.80 12.78
C ASN A 80 6.30 -2.34 11.60
N ILE A 81 5.96 -3.53 11.09
CA ILE A 81 6.59 -4.11 9.91
C ILE A 81 6.22 -3.31 8.65
N PHE A 82 4.93 -3.04 8.45
CA PHE A 82 4.42 -2.42 7.22
C PHE A 82 4.40 -0.89 7.22
N ALA A 83 4.64 -0.22 8.35
CA ALA A 83 4.77 1.24 8.45
C ALA A 83 6.16 1.76 8.04
N SER A 84 7.16 0.88 7.94
CA SER A 84 8.51 1.30 7.57
C SER A 84 8.58 1.57 6.06
N LYS A 85 8.97 2.79 5.71
CA LYS A 85 9.21 3.21 4.32
C LYS A 85 10.40 2.49 3.67
N GLU A 86 11.38 2.15 4.50
CA GLU A 86 12.59 1.48 4.06
C GLU A 86 12.66 0.08 4.66
N ASN A 87 13.05 -0.89 3.84
CA ASN A 87 13.40 -2.21 4.35
C ASN A 87 14.80 -2.14 4.97
N LYS A 88 14.87 -2.28 6.30
CA LYS A 88 16.13 -2.29 7.05
C LYS A 88 16.82 -3.67 7.06
N LEU A 89 16.15 -4.72 6.56
CA LEU A 89 16.62 -6.10 6.59
C LEU A 89 16.62 -6.72 5.20
N ASP A 90 17.81 -6.95 4.66
CA ASP A 90 18.03 -7.69 3.43
C ASP A 90 18.71 -9.03 3.74
N PHE A 91 17.90 -10.09 3.83
CA PHE A 91 18.38 -11.44 4.12
C PHE A 91 19.35 -11.95 3.06
N ARG A 92 19.15 -11.59 1.78
CA ARG A 92 20.00 -12.06 0.70
C ARG A 92 21.40 -11.47 0.86
N LYS A 93 21.48 -10.15 1.04
CA LYS A 93 22.73 -9.45 1.31
C LYS A 93 23.43 -9.99 2.56
N MET A 94 22.69 -10.26 3.62
CA MET A 94 23.27 -10.82 4.85
C MET A 94 23.87 -12.21 4.68
N MET A 95 23.23 -13.08 3.89
CA MET A 95 23.78 -14.40 3.56
C MET A 95 25.02 -14.28 2.66
N ASP A 96 24.94 -13.46 1.60
CA ASP A 96 26.03 -13.28 0.63
C ASP A 96 27.28 -12.63 1.27
N GLU A 97 27.09 -11.79 2.29
CA GLU A 97 28.18 -11.12 3.04
C GLU A 97 28.64 -11.91 4.29
N GLY A 98 28.07 -13.09 4.56
CA GLY A 98 28.45 -13.92 5.72
C GLY A 98 28.16 -13.28 7.08
N LYS A 99 27.12 -12.44 7.17
CA LYS A 99 26.73 -11.76 8.42
C LYS A 99 26.06 -12.70 9.42
N ILE A 100 26.17 -12.38 10.71
CA ILE A 100 25.46 -13.08 11.79
C ILE A 100 24.07 -12.45 11.97
N PHE A 101 23.01 -13.25 11.81
CA PHE A 101 21.63 -12.87 12.09
C PHE A 101 21.10 -13.59 13.34
N LEU A 102 20.78 -12.84 14.39
CA LEU A 102 20.20 -13.38 15.62
C LEU A 102 18.69 -13.09 15.63
N VAL A 103 17.87 -14.14 15.63
CA VAL A 103 16.41 -14.03 15.65
C VAL A 103 15.83 -14.81 16.83
N LYS A 104 14.86 -14.19 17.52
CA LYS A 104 14.05 -14.85 18.55
C LYS A 104 12.74 -15.28 17.90
N LEU A 105 12.54 -16.59 17.76
CA LEU A 105 11.28 -17.14 17.27
C LEU A 105 10.30 -17.33 18.46
N PRO A 106 9.00 -17.12 18.25
CA PRO A 106 8.00 -17.58 19.22
C PRO A 106 8.09 -19.10 19.37
N LYS A 107 7.71 -19.58 20.55
CA LYS A 107 7.74 -21.00 20.91
C LYS A 107 6.68 -21.79 20.17
#